data_AF-A0A7S1Q879-F1
#
_entry.id   AF-A0A7S1Q879-F1
#
_cell.length_a   1.000
_cell.length_b   1.000
_cell.length_c   1.000
_cell.angle_alpha   90.00
_cell.angle_beta   90.00
_cell.angle_gamma   90.00
#
_symmetry.space_group_name_H-M   'P 1'
#
loop_
_entity.id
_entity.type
_entity.pdbx_description
1 polymer ?
#
loop_
_entity_poly.entity_id
_entity_poly.type
_entity_poly.pdbx_seq_one_letter_code
_entity_poly.pdbx_strand_id
1 'polypeptide(L)'
;IYFGEPGTNGQHSFYQLMHQGRAIPADFIGFKVSQQPISVAGEPVANHDELMSNFFAQPDALALGKTAEECRKEGIPEKLVGHKVFTGDRPSLSLLLPVCDPRHLGVLLALYEHRTAVQGWVWGVNSFDQWG
;
A
#
# COMPACT_ATOMS: atom_id res chain seq x y z
N ILE A 1 -7.91 11.03 9.65
CA ILE A 1 -6.47 11.37 9.63
C ILE A 1 -5.88 10.66 8.45
N TYR A 2 -5.27 11.39 7.52
CA TYR A 2 -4.60 10.84 6.36
C TYR A 2 -3.10 11.10 6.50
N PHE A 3 -2.27 10.11 6.18
CA PHE A 3 -0.81 10.22 6.13
C PHE A 3 -0.28 9.19 5.13
N GLY A 4 0.95 9.37 4.65
CA GLY A 4 1.58 8.43 3.71
C GLY A 4 2.91 8.93 3.17
N GLU A 5 3.63 8.03 2.51
CA GLU A 5 4.90 8.28 1.80
C GLU A 5 4.92 7.40 0.53
N PRO A 6 5.65 7.78 -0.54
CA PRO A 6 5.83 6.92 -1.70
C PRO A 6 6.42 5.55 -1.33
N GLY A 7 6.01 4.52 -2.06
CA GLY A 7 6.70 3.22 -2.05
C GLY A 7 8.03 3.31 -2.82
N THR A 8 9.10 2.66 -2.38
CA THR A 8 9.23 1.77 -1.21
C THR A 8 9.62 2.50 0.09
N ASN A 9 9.81 3.82 0.08
CA ASN A 9 10.28 4.60 1.24
C ASN A 9 9.46 4.34 2.51
N GLY A 10 8.13 4.37 2.41
CA GLY A 10 7.24 4.10 3.54
C GLY A 10 7.42 2.71 4.17
N GLN A 11 7.84 1.72 3.36
CA GLN A 11 8.09 0.34 3.81
C GLN A 11 9.25 0.28 4.81
N HIS A 12 10.20 1.20 4.69
CA HIS A 12 11.36 1.33 5.57
C HIS A 12 11.17 2.36 6.69
N SER A 13 9.94 2.85 6.90
CA SER A 13 9.62 3.84 7.93
C SER A 13 8.54 3.32 8.89
N PHE A 14 7.31 3.14 8.42
CA PHE A 14 6.15 2.89 9.31
C PHE A 14 5.39 1.60 8.99
N TYR A 15 5.81 0.82 7.99
CA TYR A 15 5.10 -0.42 7.64
C TYR A 15 5.19 -1.50 8.72
N GLN A 16 6.22 -1.47 9.57
CA GLN A 16 6.27 -2.31 10.78
C GLN A 16 5.01 -2.11 11.64
N LEU A 17 4.59 -0.86 11.85
CA LEU A 17 3.37 -0.54 12.58
C LEU A 17 2.13 -1.00 11.80
N MET A 18 2.11 -0.80 10.48
CA MET A 18 0.97 -1.23 9.64
C MET A 18 0.76 -2.75 9.67
N HIS A 19 1.84 -3.53 9.74
CA HIS A 19 1.81 -5.00 9.68
C HIS A 19 1.58 -5.69 11.02
N GLN A 20 2.13 -5.17 12.11
CA GLN A 20 2.06 -5.83 13.44
C GLN A 20 1.45 -4.95 14.54
N GLY A 21 1.31 -3.65 14.29
CA GLY A 21 0.65 -2.72 15.20
C GLY A 21 -0.83 -2.54 14.88
N ARG A 22 -1.34 -1.32 15.08
CA ARG A 22 -2.73 -0.95 14.76
C ARG A 22 -3.02 -1.20 13.27
N ALA A 23 -4.20 -1.74 12.98
CA ALA A 23 -4.68 -1.84 11.62
C ALA A 23 -4.92 -0.42 11.06
N ILE A 24 -4.33 -0.14 9.91
CA ILE A 24 -4.47 1.12 9.18
C ILE A 24 -4.84 0.72 7.74
N PRO A 25 -6.09 0.96 7.30
CA PRO A 25 -6.47 0.73 5.91
C PRO A 25 -5.58 1.53 4.97
N ALA A 26 -5.09 0.89 3.91
CA ALA A 26 -4.10 1.48 3.01
C ALA A 26 -4.57 1.52 1.56
N ASP A 27 -4.41 2.68 0.92
CA ASP A 27 -4.61 2.83 -0.53
C ASP A 27 -3.25 2.76 -1.23
N PHE A 28 -2.99 1.68 -1.96
CA PHE A 28 -1.82 1.51 -2.80
C PHE A 28 -2.12 2.06 -4.20
N ILE A 29 -1.28 2.97 -4.69
CA ILE A 29 -1.42 3.56 -6.03
C ILE A 29 -0.15 3.25 -6.82
N GLY A 30 -0.31 2.61 -7.98
CA GLY A 30 0.79 2.20 -8.85
C GLY A 30 0.53 2.54 -10.32
N PHE A 31 1.59 2.56 -11.11
CA PHE A 31 1.53 2.75 -12.55
C PHE A 31 2.22 1.57 -13.26
N LYS A 32 1.69 1.13 -14.41
CA LYS A 32 2.29 0.02 -15.17
C LYS A 32 3.61 0.38 -15.82
N VAL A 33 3.82 1.67 -16.13
CA VAL A 33 5.00 2.15 -16.88
C VAL A 33 5.69 3.26 -16.11
N SER A 34 7.02 3.16 -16.00
CA SER A 34 7.88 4.21 -15.45
C SER A 34 7.96 5.42 -16.38
N GLN A 35 7.99 6.63 -15.80
CA GLN A 35 8.30 7.85 -16.54
C GLN A 35 9.76 7.89 -17.03
N GLN A 36 10.65 7.11 -16.39
CA GLN A 36 12.06 6.95 -16.71
C GLN A 36 12.42 5.46 -16.62
N PRO A 37 12.15 4.65 -17.65
CA PRO A 37 12.39 3.22 -17.62
C PRO A 37 13.91 2.94 -17.59
N ILE A 38 14.34 2.14 -16.62
CA ILE A 38 15.73 1.69 -16.46
C ILE A 38 15.74 0.17 -16.43
N SER A 39 16.58 -0.42 -17.27
CA SER A 39 16.92 -1.84 -17.27
C SER A 39 18.41 -1.97 -17.54
N VAL A 40 19.11 -2.70 -16.66
CA VAL A 40 20.57 -2.85 -16.69
C VAL A 40 20.90 -4.27 -17.13
N ALA A 41 21.82 -4.43 -18.09
CA ALA A 41 22.21 -5.74 -18.56
C ALA A 41 22.79 -6.59 -17.41
N GLY A 42 22.28 -7.80 -17.23
CA GLY A 42 22.66 -8.71 -16.15
C GLY A 42 21.73 -8.66 -14.93
N GLU A 43 20.88 -7.63 -14.80
CA GLU A 43 19.84 -7.61 -13.78
C GLU A 43 18.64 -8.48 -14.20
N PRO A 44 18.01 -9.21 -13.26
CA PRO A 44 16.93 -10.16 -13.57
C PRO A 44 15.62 -9.46 -13.95
N VAL A 45 15.41 -8.23 -13.50
CA VAL A 45 14.19 -7.44 -13.70
C VAL A 45 14.53 -5.97 -13.96
N ALA A 46 13.63 -5.24 -14.62
CA ALA A 46 13.77 -3.79 -14.73
C ALA A 46 13.54 -3.11 -13.37
N ASN A 47 14.10 -1.92 -13.15
CA ASN A 47 13.95 -1.19 -11.89
C ASN A 47 12.47 -0.91 -11.55
N HIS A 48 11.63 -0.69 -12.57
CA HIS A 48 10.19 -0.49 -12.36
C HIS A 48 9.48 -1.77 -11.93
N ASP A 49 9.90 -2.92 -12.45
CA ASP A 49 9.33 -4.21 -12.05
C ASP A 49 9.74 -4.56 -10.60
N GLU A 50 10.96 -4.21 -10.19
CA GLU A 50 11.41 -4.33 -8.79
C GLU A 50 10.59 -3.43 -7.85
N LEU A 51 10.27 -2.21 -8.25
CA LEU A 51 9.34 -1.34 -7.51
C LEU A 51 7.94 -1.99 -7.42
N MET A 52 7.42 -2.48 -8.55
CA MET A 52 6.07 -3.03 -8.63
C MET A 52 5.92 -4.40 -7.96
N SER A 53 7.00 -5.18 -7.80
CA SER A 53 6.99 -6.41 -7.00
C SER A 53 6.46 -6.14 -5.59
N ASN A 54 6.88 -5.02 -4.99
CA ASN A 54 6.43 -4.58 -3.69
C ASN A 54 4.99 -4.06 -3.70
N PHE A 55 4.56 -3.37 -4.77
CA PHE A 55 3.17 -2.91 -4.91
C PHE A 55 2.17 -4.08 -4.85
N PHE A 56 2.50 -5.23 -5.45
CA PHE A 56 1.65 -6.41 -5.40
C PHE A 56 1.80 -7.20 -4.09
N ALA A 57 3.04 -7.36 -3.60
CA ALA A 57 3.31 -8.17 -2.41
C ALA A 57 2.74 -7.56 -1.11
N GLN A 58 2.75 -6.23 -0.96
CA GLN A 58 2.35 -5.58 0.30
C GLN A 58 0.86 -5.72 0.63
N PRO A 59 -0.09 -5.51 -0.30
CA PRO A 59 -1.50 -5.81 -0.09
C PRO A 59 -1.76 -7.26 0.35
N ASP A 60 -1.12 -8.23 -0.32
CA ASP A 60 -1.27 -9.65 0.01
C ASP A 60 -0.70 -9.96 1.41
N ALA A 61 0.47 -9.42 1.74
CA ALA A 61 1.06 -9.59 3.07
C ALA A 61 0.17 -8.99 4.18
N LEU A 62 -0.47 -7.84 3.92
CA LEU A 62 -1.42 -7.22 4.85
C LEU A 62 -2.70 -8.05 5.00
N ALA A 63 -3.23 -8.59 3.91
CA ALA A 63 -4.46 -9.37 3.91
C ALA A 63 -4.27 -10.76 4.54
N LEU A 64 -3.23 -11.49 4.12
CA LEU A 64 -3.02 -12.89 4.47
C LEU A 64 -2.23 -13.06 5.77
N GLY A 65 -1.27 -12.17 6.03
CA GLY A 65 -0.35 -12.31 7.15
C GLY A 65 0.48 -13.60 7.07
N LYS A 66 0.82 -14.11 8.25
CA LYS A 66 1.64 -15.31 8.46
C LYS A 66 1.40 -15.88 9.86
N THR A 67 0.90 -17.10 9.90
CA THR A 67 0.50 -17.82 11.10
C THR A 67 1.69 -18.34 11.90
N ALA A 68 1.43 -18.69 13.16
CA ALA A 68 2.44 -19.32 14.01
C ALA A 68 2.86 -20.70 13.48
N GLU A 69 1.94 -21.49 12.91
CA GLU A 69 2.30 -22.76 12.27
C GLU A 69 3.24 -22.57 11.08
N GLU A 70 3.01 -21.57 10.23
CA GLU A 70 3.89 -21.25 9.10
C GLU A 70 5.28 -20.82 9.58
N CYS A 71 5.36 -19.97 10.60
CA CYS A 71 6.65 -19.63 11.22
C CYS A 71 7.39 -20.88 11.72
N ARG A 72 6.70 -21.81 12.39
CA ARG A 72 7.33 -23.06 12.88
C ARG A 72 7.77 -23.96 11.73
N LYS A 73 6.98 -24.07 10.66
CA LYS A 73 7.32 -24.86 9.46
C LYS A 73 8.58 -24.33 8.77
N GLU A 74 8.83 -23.02 8.81
CA GLU A 74 10.05 -22.41 8.32
C GLU A 74 11.26 -22.55 9.27
N GLY A 75 11.09 -23.22 10.40
CA GLY A 75 12.16 -23.44 11.37
C GLY A 75 12.45 -22.23 12.25
N ILE A 76 11.52 -21.28 12.39
CA ILE A 76 11.67 -20.18 13.35
C ILE A 76 11.73 -20.77 14.78
N PRO A 77 12.75 -20.46 15.59
CA PRO A 77 12.84 -20.92 16.97
C PRO A 77 11.59 -20.50 17.76
N GLU A 78 11.05 -21.39 18.60
CA GLU A 78 9.76 -21.18 19.30
C GLU A 78 9.70 -19.84 20.05
N LYS A 79 10.80 -19.46 20.73
CA LYS A 79 10.93 -18.18 21.44
C LYS A 79 10.78 -16.93 20.56
N LEU A 80 10.93 -17.05 19.24
CA LEU A 80 10.82 -15.97 18.26
C LEU A 80 9.50 -16.02 17.47
N VAL A 81 8.73 -17.10 17.55
CA VAL A 81 7.51 -17.29 16.74
C VAL A 81 6.54 -16.14 16.96
N GLY A 82 6.23 -15.80 18.22
CA GLY A 82 5.30 -14.71 18.54
C GLY A 82 5.70 -13.34 17.96
N HIS A 83 7.00 -13.09 17.76
CA HIS A 83 7.50 -11.84 17.16
C HIS A 83 7.46 -11.83 15.63
N LYS A 84 7.32 -13.00 15.00
CA LYS A 84 7.31 -13.17 13.54
C LYS A 84 5.94 -13.50 12.96
N VAL A 85 4.92 -13.62 13.81
CA VAL A 85 3.53 -13.74 13.36
C VAL A 85 3.06 -12.40 12.77
N PHE A 86 2.35 -12.49 11.66
CA PHE A 86 1.61 -11.39 11.06
C PHE A 86 0.14 -11.81 11.06
N THR A 87 -0.73 -11.04 11.72
CA THR A 87 -2.12 -11.46 11.91
C THR A 87 -2.94 -11.46 10.62
N GLY A 88 -2.47 -10.81 9.57
CA GLY A 88 -3.27 -10.55 8.38
C GLY A 88 -4.47 -9.66 8.71
N ASP A 89 -5.53 -9.80 7.91
CA ASP A 89 -6.82 -9.10 8.03
C ASP A 89 -6.68 -7.57 8.14
N ARG A 90 -5.73 -7.02 7.36
CA ARG A 90 -5.49 -5.58 7.27
C ARG A 90 -5.96 -5.10 5.90
N PRO A 91 -7.03 -4.30 5.83
CA PRO A 91 -7.66 -3.96 4.55
C PRO A 91 -6.77 -3.05 3.71
N SER A 92 -6.80 -3.25 2.40
CA SER A 92 -6.15 -2.39 1.44
C SER A 92 -6.95 -2.26 0.14
N LEU A 93 -6.71 -1.16 -0.58
CA LEU A 93 -7.22 -0.90 -1.92
C LEU A 93 -6.04 -0.72 -2.87
N SER A 94 -6.06 -1.40 -4.02
CA SER A 94 -5.01 -1.26 -5.05
C SER A 94 -5.56 -0.57 -6.29
N LEU A 95 -5.02 0.61 -6.60
CA LEU A 95 -5.29 1.37 -7.83
C LEU A 95 -4.08 1.26 -8.77
N LEU A 96 -4.23 0.58 -9.89
CA LEU A 96 -3.18 0.42 -10.90
C LEU A 96 -3.55 1.16 -12.18
N LEU A 97 -2.84 2.24 -12.48
CA LEU A 97 -3.04 3.06 -13.68
C LEU A 97 -2.05 2.68 -14.80
N PRO A 98 -2.35 2.97 -16.09
CA PRO A 98 -1.46 2.63 -17.20
C PRO A 98 -0.12 3.37 -17.14
N VAL A 99 -0.15 4.70 -17.00
CA VAL A 99 1.04 5.56 -17.02
C VAL A 99 0.77 6.84 -16.23
N CYS A 100 1.81 7.43 -15.66
CA CYS A 100 1.72 8.71 -14.97
C CYS A 100 1.83 9.87 -15.99
N ASP A 101 0.72 10.17 -16.65
CA ASP A 101 0.56 11.31 -17.58
C ASP A 101 -0.50 12.30 -17.03
N PRO A 102 -0.61 13.52 -17.61
CA PRO A 102 -1.57 14.52 -17.11
C PRO A 102 -3.02 14.04 -17.10
N ARG A 103 -3.41 13.18 -18.05
CA ARG A 103 -4.77 12.65 -18.13
C ARG A 103 -5.07 11.73 -16.96
N HIS A 104 -4.19 10.76 -16.69
CA HIS A 104 -4.36 9.80 -15.60
C HIS A 104 -4.20 10.45 -14.22
N LEU A 105 -3.35 11.47 -14.11
CA LEU A 105 -3.29 12.31 -12.91
C LEU A 105 -4.59 13.09 -12.67
N GLY A 106 -5.20 13.66 -13.72
CA GLY A 106 -6.50 14.32 -13.61
C GLY A 106 -7.62 13.37 -13.16
N VAL A 107 -7.60 12.12 -13.67
CA VAL A 107 -8.54 11.08 -13.22
C VAL A 107 -8.33 10.74 -11.74
N LEU A 108 -7.07 10.61 -11.30
CA LEU A 108 -6.75 10.31 -9.90
C LEU A 108 -7.18 11.45 -8.97
N LEU A 109 -6.94 12.71 -9.37
CA LEU A 109 -7.40 13.89 -8.64
C LEU A 109 -8.92 13.88 -8.46
N ALA A 110 -9.66 13.79 -9.57
CA ALA A 110 -11.13 13.80 -9.57
C ALA A 110 -11.70 12.63 -8.73
N LEU A 111 -11.08 11.45 -8.78
CA LEU A 111 -11.47 10.31 -7.94
C LEU A 111 -11.45 10.66 -6.45
N TYR A 112 -10.38 11.28 -5.96
CA TYR A 112 -10.26 11.63 -4.54
C TYR A 112 -11.12 12.83 -4.13
N GLU A 113 -11.32 13.81 -5.02
CA GLU A 113 -12.28 14.90 -4.81
C GLU A 113 -13.70 14.33 -4.61
N HIS A 114 -14.15 13.48 -5.54
CA HIS A 114 -15.47 12.86 -5.47
C HIS A 114 -15.61 11.90 -4.29
N ARG A 115 -14.59 11.10 -3.98
CA ARG A 115 -14.60 10.23 -2.79
C ARG A 115 -14.82 11.05 -1.52
N THR A 116 -14.12 12.16 -1.36
CA THR A 116 -14.22 13.02 -0.17
C THR A 116 -15.60 13.67 -0.07
N ALA A 117 -16.16 14.15 -1.19
CA ALA A 117 -17.52 14.68 -1.23
C ALA A 117 -18.57 13.61 -0.86
N VAL A 118 -18.45 12.41 -1.45
CA VAL A 118 -19.33 11.27 -1.16
C VAL A 118 -19.26 10.86 0.31
N GLN A 119 -18.07 10.80 0.91
CA GLN A 119 -17.93 10.52 2.34
C GLN A 119 -18.66 11.55 3.21
N GLY A 120 -18.55 12.84 2.88
CA GLY A 120 -19.30 13.90 3.55
C GLY A 120 -20.81 13.72 3.46
N TRP A 121 -21.32 13.42 2.27
CA TRP A 121 -22.75 13.15 2.07
C TRP A 121 -23.22 11.91 2.82
N VAL A 122 -22.45 10.83 2.82
CA VAL A 122 -22.74 9.61 3.60
C VAL A 122 -22.79 9.89 5.09
N TRP A 123 -21.91 10.77 5.61
CA TRP A 123 -21.89 11.16 7.01
C TRP A 123 -22.86 12.29 7.36
N GLY A 124 -23.54 12.90 6.39
CA GLY A 124 -24.45 14.03 6.62
C GLY A 124 -23.75 15.31 7.06
N VAL A 125 -22.50 15.53 6.62
CA VAL A 125 -21.70 16.74 6.94
C VAL A 125 -21.44 17.59 5.70
N ASN A 126 -21.13 18.87 5.91
CA ASN A 126 -20.75 19.77 4.82
C ASN A 126 -19.24 19.67 4.53
N SER A 127 -18.86 18.99 3.44
CA SER A 127 -17.45 18.91 3.01
C SER A 127 -16.88 20.21 2.43
N PHE A 128 -17.67 21.29 2.37
CA PHE A 128 -17.31 22.53 1.67
C PHE A 128 -17.21 23.76 2.58
N ASP A 129 -17.24 23.58 3.90
CA ASP A 129 -16.93 24.63 4.86
C ASP A 129 -15.70 24.28 5.72
N GLN A 130 -15.18 25.30 6.44
CA GLN A 130 -14.04 25.19 7.34
C GLN A 130 -14.11 26.29 8.42
N TRP A 131 -15.14 26.25 9.28
CA TRP A 131 -15.34 27.25 10.34
C TRP A 131 -14.41 27.14 11.53
N GLY A 132 -13.84 25.94 11.75
CA GLY A 132 -12.93 25.64 12.84
C GLY A 132 -11.55 26.29 12.70
#